data_AF-A0A937PP94-F1
#
_entry.id   AF-A0A937PP94-F1
#
_cell.length_a   1.000
_cell.length_b   1.000
_cell.length_c   1.000
_cell.angle_alpha   90.00
_cell.angle_beta   90.00
_cell.angle_gamma   90.00
#
_symmetry.space_group_name_H-M   'P 1'
#
loop_
_entity.id
_entity.type
_entity.pdbx_description
1 polymer ?
#
loop_
_entity_poly.entity_id
_entity_poly.type
_entity_poly.pdbx_seq_one_letter_code
_entity_poly.pdbx_strand_id
1 'polypeptide(L)'
;MINREKMLVWLLRFFGGVMLLAVVAVCMPGSWMAACHEWLGLGKFPDAPIADYLARSLSAFYAIMGGLVLLISGDIRRYATIITYVAVVCIVFGVATLVIDVRLALPTWWIVGEGPFVAGLGVVILIVQARAKRGAATRLRPDVHRG
;
A
#
# COMPACT_ATOMS: atom_id res chain seq x y z
N MET A 1 9.01 -15.76 18.53
CA MET A 1 9.22 -15.59 17.07
C MET A 1 7.87 -15.35 16.39
N ILE A 2 7.70 -14.25 15.67
CA ILE A 2 6.44 -13.94 14.98
C ILE A 2 6.21 -14.94 13.83
N ASN A 3 5.04 -15.56 13.77
CA ASN A 3 4.63 -16.42 12.65
C ASN A 3 4.56 -15.57 11.36
N ARG A 4 5.31 -15.94 10.32
CA ARG A 4 5.38 -15.21 9.05
C ARG A 4 4.04 -15.06 8.35
N GLU A 5 3.15 -16.05 8.45
CA GLU A 5 1.78 -15.95 7.93
C GLU A 5 0.98 -14.87 8.66
N LYS A 6 1.04 -14.86 10.01
CA LYS A 6 0.40 -13.80 10.82
C LYS A 6 1.00 -12.43 10.50
N MET A 7 2.31 -12.35 10.29
CA MET A 7 2.99 -11.11 9.90
C MET A 7 2.50 -10.59 8.55
N LEU A 8 2.34 -11.47 7.56
CA LEU A 8 1.79 -11.12 6.24
C LEU A 8 0.36 -10.60 6.36
N VAL A 9 -0.49 -11.28 7.15
CA VAL A 9 -1.87 -10.84 7.41
C VAL A 9 -1.88 -9.45 8.04
N TRP A 10 -1.05 -9.20 9.05
CA TRP A 10 -0.98 -7.89 9.70
C TRP A 10 -0.48 -6.79 8.78
N LEU A 11 0.53 -7.07 7.95
CA LEU A 11 1.01 -6.12 6.94
C LEU A 11 -0.10 -5.74 5.95
N LEU A 12 -0.83 -6.73 5.42
CA LEU A 12 -1.93 -6.50 4.48
C LEU A 12 -3.07 -5.73 5.15
N ARG A 13 -3.43 -6.09 6.40
CA ARG A 13 -4.50 -5.40 7.14
C ARG A 13 -4.15 -3.96 7.47
N PHE A 14 -2.93 -3.73 7.93
CA PHE A 14 -2.45 -2.38 8.20
C PHE A 14 -2.46 -1.55 6.92
N PHE A 15 -1.88 -2.07 5.84
CA PHE A 15 -1.82 -1.37 4.56
C PHE A 15 -3.22 -1.08 3.99
N GLY A 16 -4.06 -2.10 3.86
CA GLY A 16 -5.43 -1.93 3.38
C GLY A 16 -6.28 -1.04 4.28
N GLY A 17 -6.08 -1.11 5.60
CA GLY A 17 -6.76 -0.25 6.57
C GLY A 17 -6.37 1.22 6.42
N VAL A 18 -5.09 1.53 6.27
CA VAL A 18 -4.60 2.90 6.02
C VAL A 18 -5.17 3.44 4.70
N MET A 19 -5.15 2.63 3.64
CA MET A 19 -5.74 3.01 2.35
C MET A 19 -7.25 3.27 2.45
N LEU A 20 -7.97 2.50 3.26
CA LEU A 20 -9.41 2.67 3.44
C LEU A 20 -9.78 4.01 4.09
N LEU A 21 -8.88 4.61 4.89
CA LEU A 21 -9.09 5.95 5.46
C LEU A 21 -9.24 7.04 4.38
N ALA A 22 -8.79 6.78 3.15
CA ALA A 22 -9.00 7.68 2.02
C ALA A 22 -10.50 7.92 1.71
N VAL A 23 -11.41 7.07 2.18
CA VAL A 23 -12.86 7.32 2.08
C VAL A 23 -13.27 8.65 2.70
N VAL A 24 -12.56 9.10 3.75
CA VAL A 24 -12.78 10.42 4.35
C VAL A 24 -12.51 11.52 3.34
N ALA A 25 -11.44 11.39 2.55
CA ALA A 25 -11.06 12.38 1.55
C ALA A 25 -12.04 12.44 0.36
N VAL A 26 -12.81 11.38 0.12
CA VAL A 26 -13.90 11.39 -0.88
C VAL A 26 -15.02 12.35 -0.48
N CYS A 27 -15.36 12.39 0.81
CA CYS A 27 -16.51 13.14 1.33
C CYS A 27 -16.13 14.45 2.04
N MET A 28 -14.84 14.68 2.32
CA MET A 28 -14.42 15.86 3.07
C MET A 28 -14.71 17.16 2.31
N PRO A 29 -15.01 18.26 3.02
CA PRO A 29 -15.17 19.58 2.41
C PRO A 29 -13.89 20.04 1.71
N GLY A 30 -14.03 20.78 0.61
CA GLY A 30 -12.87 21.36 -0.12
C GLY A 30 -11.99 22.26 0.77
N SER A 31 -12.58 22.94 1.75
CA SER A 31 -11.85 23.77 2.72
C SER A 31 -10.87 22.96 3.57
N TRP A 32 -11.18 21.71 3.90
CA TRP A 32 -10.26 20.85 4.63
C TRP A 32 -9.08 20.44 3.75
N MET A 33 -9.32 20.17 2.46
CA MET A 33 -8.24 19.85 1.52
C MET A 33 -7.31 21.05 1.32
N ALA A 34 -7.89 22.25 1.18
CA ALA A 34 -7.14 23.49 1.12
C ALA A 34 -6.29 23.73 2.38
N ALA A 35 -6.89 23.57 3.56
CA ALA A 35 -6.18 23.70 4.84
C ALA A 35 -5.03 22.69 4.97
N CYS A 36 -5.22 21.43 4.56
CA CYS A 36 -4.15 20.45 4.54
C CYS A 36 -3.03 20.83 3.56
N HIS A 37 -3.37 21.28 2.35
CA HIS A 37 -2.39 21.68 1.34
C HIS A 37 -1.51 22.85 1.83
N GLU A 38 -2.12 23.85 2.48
CA GLU A 38 -1.40 24.97 3.09
C GLU A 38 -0.57 24.53 4.29
N TRP A 39 -1.14 23.71 5.19
CA TRP A 39 -0.44 23.20 6.38
C TRP A 39 0.80 22.35 6.03
N LEU A 40 0.73 21.59 4.95
CA LEU A 40 1.84 20.77 4.44
C LEU A 40 2.87 21.58 3.64
N GLY A 41 2.66 22.89 3.46
CA GLY A 41 3.56 23.77 2.73
C GLY A 41 3.54 23.55 1.21
N LEU A 42 2.47 22.95 0.67
CA LEU A 42 2.29 22.72 -0.77
C LEU A 42 1.71 23.96 -1.50
N GLY A 43 1.36 25.01 -0.75
CA GLY A 43 0.82 26.26 -1.27
C GLY A 43 -0.71 26.30 -1.24
N LYS A 44 -1.33 27.14 -2.07
CA LYS A 44 -2.80 27.21 -2.17
C LYS A 44 -3.31 26.04 -3.00
N PHE A 45 -4.33 25.34 -2.49
CA PHE A 45 -4.99 24.29 -3.27
C PHE A 45 -5.62 24.88 -4.55
N PRO A 46 -5.44 24.25 -5.73
CA PRO A 46 -5.92 24.82 -6.98
C PRO A 46 -7.44 25.03 -6.99
N ASP A 47 -7.87 26.24 -7.34
CA ASP A 47 -9.29 26.60 -7.50
C ASP A 47 -9.80 26.21 -8.90
N ALA A 48 -9.67 24.91 -9.22
CA ALA A 48 -10.07 24.35 -10.50
C ALA A 48 -10.83 23.03 -10.27
N PRO A 49 -11.97 22.78 -10.94
CA PRO A 49 -12.77 21.57 -10.73
C PRO A 49 -11.99 20.27 -10.92
N ILE A 50 -10.98 20.28 -11.79
CA ILE A 50 -10.14 19.11 -12.05
C ILE A 50 -9.32 18.67 -10.83
N ALA A 51 -8.89 19.62 -9.98
CA ALA A 51 -8.11 19.29 -8.79
C ALA A 51 -8.95 18.57 -7.74
N ASP A 52 -10.17 19.05 -7.48
CA ASP A 52 -11.12 18.41 -6.58
C ASP A 52 -11.54 17.03 -7.12
N TYR A 53 -11.83 16.93 -8.42
CA TYR A 53 -12.12 15.65 -9.07
C TYR A 53 -10.98 14.64 -8.92
N LEU A 54 -9.73 15.02 -9.21
CA LEU A 54 -8.58 14.13 -9.12
C LEU A 54 -8.33 13.70 -7.67
N ALA A 55 -8.39 14.62 -6.71
CA ALA A 55 -8.21 14.31 -5.30
C ALA A 55 -9.26 13.29 -4.80
N ARG A 56 -10.54 13.50 -5.13
CA ARG A 56 -11.65 12.62 -4.70
C ARG A 56 -11.65 11.28 -5.42
N SER A 57 -11.47 11.28 -6.73
CA SER A 57 -11.45 10.04 -7.53
C SER A 57 -10.26 9.16 -7.18
N LEU A 58 -9.08 9.75 -6.96
CA LEU A 58 -7.91 9.01 -6.48
C LEU A 58 -8.13 8.46 -5.08
N SER A 59 -8.72 9.24 -4.18
CA SER A 59 -9.08 8.78 -2.83
C SER A 59 -10.08 7.61 -2.86
N ALA A 60 -11.08 7.67 -3.74
CA ALA A 60 -12.02 6.57 -3.93
C ALA A 60 -11.33 5.31 -4.47
N PHE A 61 -10.39 5.47 -5.41
CA PHE A 61 -9.57 4.37 -5.91
C PHE A 61 -8.73 3.73 -4.79
N TYR A 62 -8.08 4.54 -3.93
CA TYR A 62 -7.36 4.01 -2.76
C TYR A 62 -8.28 3.29 -1.78
N ALA A 63 -9.49 3.80 -1.52
CA ALA A 63 -10.43 3.11 -0.64
C ALA A 63 -10.87 1.74 -1.20
N ILE A 64 -11.15 1.66 -2.51
CA ILE A 64 -11.49 0.40 -3.20
C ILE A 64 -10.32 -0.58 -3.12
N MET A 65 -9.11 -0.12 -3.42
CA MET A 65 -7.91 -0.94 -3.34
C MET A 65 -7.62 -1.40 -1.90
N GLY A 66 -7.83 -0.53 -0.91
CA GLY A 66 -7.74 -0.87 0.51
C GLY A 66 -8.71 -1.97 0.90
N GLY A 67 -9.96 -1.89 0.45
CA GLY A 67 -10.97 -2.93 0.61
C GLY A 67 -10.56 -4.27 0.00
N LEU A 68 -9.99 -4.25 -1.22
CA LEU A 68 -9.45 -5.46 -1.86
C LEU A 68 -8.32 -6.07 -1.04
N VAL A 69 -7.36 -5.26 -0.57
CA VAL A 69 -6.24 -5.74 0.26
C VAL A 69 -6.74 -6.34 1.57
N LEU A 70 -7.74 -5.73 2.21
CA LEU A 70 -8.38 -6.27 3.41
C LEU A 70 -9.06 -7.61 3.15
N LEU A 71 -9.78 -7.73 2.02
CA LEU A 71 -10.45 -8.97 1.63
C LEU A 71 -9.44 -10.11 1.42
N ILE A 72 -8.36 -9.88 0.65
CA ILE A 72 -7.35 -10.91 0.40
C ILE A 72 -6.52 -11.25 1.65
N SER A 73 -6.48 -10.35 2.64
CA SER A 73 -5.85 -10.63 3.93
C SER A 73 -6.56 -11.73 4.74
N GLY A 74 -7.82 -12.04 4.40
CA GLY A 74 -8.62 -13.08 5.07
C GLY A 74 -8.13 -14.51 4.80
N ASP A 75 -7.58 -14.76 3.61
CA ASP A 75 -7.01 -16.07 3.25
C ASP A 75 -5.77 -15.90 2.35
N ILE A 76 -4.63 -15.73 3.00
CA ILE A 76 -3.35 -15.49 2.32
C ILE A 76 -2.84 -16.69 1.50
N ARG A 77 -3.37 -17.90 1.73
CA ARG A 77 -2.98 -19.10 0.99
C ARG A 77 -3.77 -19.19 -0.30
N ARG A 78 -5.11 -19.03 -0.22
CA ARG A 78 -5.98 -19.00 -1.39
C ARG A 78 -5.65 -17.84 -2.31
N TYR A 79 -5.35 -16.67 -1.76
CA TYR A 79 -5.09 -15.45 -2.53
C TYR A 79 -3.61 -15.17 -2.77
N ALA A 80 -2.73 -16.17 -2.64
CA ALA A 80 -1.28 -15.95 -2.74
C ALA A 80 -0.86 -15.27 -4.04
N THR A 81 -1.41 -15.68 -5.20
CA THR A 81 -1.10 -15.06 -6.49
C THR A 81 -1.56 -13.60 -6.56
N ILE A 82 -2.74 -13.29 -6.02
CA ILE A 82 -3.27 -11.92 -5.99
C ILE A 82 -2.40 -11.04 -5.09
N ILE A 83 -1.97 -11.55 -3.94
CA ILE A 83 -1.05 -10.83 -3.04
C ILE A 83 0.27 -10.53 -3.74
N THR A 84 0.82 -11.48 -4.51
CA THR A 84 2.03 -11.24 -5.32
C THR A 84 1.79 -10.15 -6.34
N TYR A 85 0.68 -10.21 -7.08
CA TYR A 85 0.32 -9.19 -8.06
C TYR A 85 0.21 -7.79 -7.43
N VAL A 86 -0.55 -7.66 -6.34
CA VAL A 86 -0.70 -6.40 -5.60
C VAL A 86 0.66 -5.85 -5.16
N ALA A 87 1.53 -6.69 -4.62
CA ALA A 87 2.85 -6.27 -4.17
C ALA A 87 3.73 -5.78 -5.34
N VAL A 88 3.68 -6.45 -6.50
CA VAL A 88 4.38 -6.00 -7.71
C VAL A 88 3.82 -4.67 -8.21
N VAL A 89 2.49 -4.52 -8.24
CA VAL A 89 1.84 -3.26 -8.63
C VAL A 89 2.24 -2.13 -7.68
N CYS A 90 2.34 -2.37 -6.36
CA CYS A 90 2.85 -1.38 -5.41
C CYS A 90 4.30 -0.97 -5.72
N ILE A 91 5.17 -1.90 -6.11
CA ILE A 91 6.55 -1.59 -6.51
C ILE A 91 6.57 -0.71 -7.75
N VAL A 92 5.85 -1.11 -8.80
CA VAL A 92 5.78 -0.35 -10.05
C VAL A 92 5.18 1.04 -9.82
N PHE A 93 4.09 1.11 -9.06
CA PHE A 93 3.43 2.37 -8.72
C PHE A 93 4.35 3.28 -7.91
N GLY A 94 5.01 2.76 -6.87
CA GLY A 94 5.94 3.54 -6.04
C GLY A 94 7.16 4.05 -6.80
N VAL A 95 7.66 3.29 -7.79
CA VAL A 95 8.72 3.78 -8.69
C VAL A 95 8.18 4.87 -9.62
N ALA A 96 6.97 4.70 -10.15
CA ALA A 96 6.35 5.69 -11.03
C ALA A 96 6.08 7.02 -10.28
N THR A 97 5.53 6.97 -9.06
CA THR A 97 5.29 8.17 -8.24
C THR A 97 6.59 8.84 -7.86
N LEU A 98 7.63 8.10 -7.47
CA LEU A 98 8.96 8.67 -7.21
C LEU A 98 9.48 9.50 -8.41
N VAL A 99 9.32 8.99 -9.64
CA VAL A 99 9.72 9.74 -10.85
C VAL A 99 8.89 11.01 -11.02
N ILE A 100 7.58 10.95 -10.76
CA ILE A 100 6.68 12.10 -10.85
C ILE A 100 7.05 13.15 -9.79
N ASP A 101 7.21 12.75 -8.53
CA ASP A 101 7.45 13.66 -7.41
C ASP A 101 8.78 14.42 -7.58
N VAL A 102 9.82 13.72 -8.06
CA VAL A 102 11.10 14.33 -8.40
C VAL A 102 10.95 15.34 -9.54
N ARG A 103 10.17 15.02 -10.58
CA ARG A 103 9.92 15.95 -11.70
C ARG A 103 9.09 17.17 -11.30
N LEU A 104 8.19 17.00 -10.34
CA LEU A 104 7.37 18.08 -9.79
C LEU A 104 8.08 18.85 -8.68
N ALA A 105 9.32 18.49 -8.34
CA ALA A 105 10.13 19.11 -7.29
C ALA A 105 9.39 19.18 -5.93
N LEU A 106 8.64 18.12 -5.60
CA LEU A 106 7.96 18.04 -4.31
C LEU A 106 8.97 17.99 -3.15
N PRO A 107 8.56 18.37 -1.92
CA PRO A 107 9.44 18.30 -0.76
C PRO A 107 10.03 16.91 -0.53
N THR A 108 11.29 16.81 -0.12
CA THR A 108 11.99 15.51 0.06
C THR A 108 11.26 14.57 1.03
N TRP A 109 10.63 15.11 2.08
CA TRP A 109 9.86 14.30 3.02
C TRP A 109 8.63 13.64 2.37
N TRP A 110 8.02 14.32 1.38
CA TRP A 110 6.93 13.79 0.58
C TRP A 110 7.43 12.69 -0.35
N ILE A 111 8.50 12.99 -1.11
CA ILE A 111 9.14 12.06 -2.05
C ILE A 111 9.46 10.73 -1.36
N VAL A 112 10.06 10.77 -0.17
CA VAL A 112 10.43 9.55 0.58
C VAL A 112 9.21 8.83 1.16
N GLY A 113 8.22 9.60 1.63
CA GLY A 113 7.01 9.08 2.27
C GLY A 113 6.01 8.42 1.31
N GLU A 114 6.05 8.77 0.03
CA GLU A 114 5.14 8.23 -0.99
C GLU A 114 5.80 7.07 -1.76
N GLY A 115 6.56 7.36 -2.81
CA GLY A 115 7.04 6.35 -3.77
C GLY A 115 7.93 5.24 -3.16
N PRO A 116 9.07 5.59 -2.53
CA PRO A 116 9.98 4.62 -1.91
C PRO A 116 9.33 3.82 -0.79
N PHE A 117 8.47 4.44 0.02
CA PHE A 117 7.74 3.73 1.08
C PHE A 117 6.80 2.68 0.49
N VAL A 118 5.98 3.04 -0.50
CA VAL A 118 5.03 2.11 -1.15
C VAL A 118 5.77 0.99 -1.87
N ALA A 119 6.86 1.31 -2.59
CA ALA A 119 7.67 0.29 -3.25
C ALA A 119 8.36 -0.65 -2.24
N GLY A 120 8.94 -0.10 -1.18
CA GLY A 120 9.55 -0.85 -0.10
C GLY A 120 8.56 -1.79 0.58
N LEU A 121 7.32 -1.34 0.82
CA LEU A 121 6.26 -2.17 1.38
C LEU A 121 5.92 -3.35 0.46
N GLY A 122 5.82 -3.14 -0.85
CA GLY A 122 5.64 -4.21 -1.83
C GLY A 122 6.75 -5.25 -1.77
N VAL A 123 8.02 -4.82 -1.70
CA VAL A 123 9.17 -5.71 -1.55
C VAL A 123 9.07 -6.53 -0.24
N VAL A 124 8.73 -5.89 0.87
CA VAL A 124 8.55 -6.56 2.17
C VAL A 124 7.45 -7.62 2.08
N ILE A 125 6.30 -7.31 1.48
CA ILE A 125 5.20 -8.26 1.29
C ILE A 125 5.68 -9.51 0.53
N LEU A 126 6.41 -9.34 -0.59
CA LEU A 126 6.97 -10.44 -1.37
C LEU A 126 7.95 -11.30 -0.56
N ILE A 127 8.87 -10.66 0.17
CA ILE A 127 9.86 -11.36 1.01
C ILE A 127 9.16 -12.19 2.10
N VAL A 128 8.18 -11.59 2.77
CA VAL A 128 7.45 -12.25 3.86
C VAL A 128 6.61 -13.40 3.33
N GLN A 129 5.94 -13.21 2.18
CA GLN A 129 5.18 -14.26 1.52
C GLN A 129 6.07 -15.44 1.10
N ALA A 130 7.23 -15.17 0.50
CA ALA A 130 8.18 -16.21 0.11
C ALA A 130 8.69 -17.01 1.32
N ARG A 131 8.98 -16.32 2.43
CA ARG A 131 9.40 -16.96 3.70
C ARG A 131 8.29 -17.80 4.33
N ALA A 132 7.03 -17.35 4.25
CA ALA A 132 5.89 -18.12 4.74
C ALA A 132 5.70 -19.43 3.94
N LYS A 133 5.79 -19.37 2.61
CA LYS A 133 5.70 -20.56 1.73
C LYS A 133 6.82 -21.58 2.04
N ARG A 134 8.07 -21.11 2.20
CA ARG A 134 9.21 -21.99 2.55
C ARG A 134 9.02 -22.67 3.90
N GLY A 135 8.59 -21.93 4.92
CA GLY A 135 8.34 -22.48 6.25
C GLY A 135 7.20 -23.50 6.30
N ALA A 136 6.23 -23.42 5.39
CA ALA A 136 5.19 -24.44 5.23
C ALA A 136 5.75 -25.71 4.57
N ALA A 137 6.56 -25.58 3.51
CA ALA A 137 7.18 -26.71 2.82
C ALA A 137 8.13 -27.51 3.73
N THR A 138 8.90 -26.84 4.59
CA THR A 138 9.80 -27.52 5.55
C THR A 138 9.03 -28.36 6.57
N ARG A 139 7.84 -27.92 7.03
CA ARG A 139 7.02 -28.69 7.98
C ARG A 139 6.37 -29.93 7.38
N LEU A 140 6.22 -29.97 6.05
CA LEU A 140 5.57 -31.07 5.34
C LEU A 140 6.56 -32.14 4.86
N ARG A 141 7.89 -31.93 5.00
CA ARG A 141 8.88 -33.00 4.82
C ARG A 141 8.96 -33.81 6.12
N PRO A 142 8.50 -35.07 6.16
CA PRO A 142 8.81 -35.96 7.27
C PRO A 142 10.31 -36.27 7.24
N ASP A 143 10.93 -36.37 8.41
CA ASP A 143 12.34 -36.71 8.58
C ASP A 143 12.60 -38.15 8.07
N VAL A 144 12.94 -38.31 6.79
CA VAL A 144 13.22 -39.61 6.15
C VAL A 144 14.63 -40.13 6.46
N HIS A 145 15.41 -39.49 7.34
CA HIS A 145 16.80 -39.91 7.63
C HIS A 145 17.12 -40.02 9.12
N ARG A 146 16.38 -40.89 9.82
CA ARG A 146 16.86 -41.57 11.03
C ARG A 146 16.62 -43.08 10.87
N GLY A 147 17.55 -43.73 10.19
CA GLY A 147 17.69 -45.18 10.08
C GLY A 147 19.17 -45.50 10.09
#